data_AF-A0A1A8B5Z6-F1
#
_entry.id   AF-A0A1A8B5Z6-F1
#
_cell.length_a   1.000
_cell.length_b   1.000
_cell.length_c   1.000
_cell.angle_alpha   90.00
_cell.angle_beta   90.00
_cell.angle_gamma   90.00
#
_symmetry.space_group_name_H-M   'P 1'
#
loop_
_entity.id
_entity.type
_entity.pdbx_description
1 polymer ?
#
loop_
_entity_poly.entity_id
_entity_poly.type
_entity_poly.pdbx_seq_one_letter_code
_entity_poly.pdbx_strand_id
1 'polypeptide(L)'
;LAPRFVKDIEKISPQYHTSTLEAFHSLIIRFTPKSQVFSFKGMLSRLQIAAMHYNENAARSHAATGELRYAVVYPKYKHGDYTVRALKTNPTSCMSYIV
;
A
#
# COMPACT_ATOMS: atom_id res chain seq x y z
N LEU A 1 31.62 -5.86 -2.36
CA LEU A 1 30.23 -6.14 -1.91
C LEU A 1 30.26 -7.29 -0.91
N ALA A 2 29.56 -7.18 0.22
CA ALA A 2 29.50 -8.28 1.19
C ALA A 2 28.84 -9.52 0.53
N PRO A 3 29.44 -10.72 0.61
CA PRO A 3 28.95 -11.92 -0.09
C PRO A 3 27.55 -12.37 0.36
N ARG A 4 27.12 -11.94 1.56
CA ARG A 4 25.75 -12.15 2.06
C ARG A 4 24.71 -11.29 1.31
N PHE A 5 25.06 -10.04 0.99
CA PHE A 5 24.16 -9.11 0.32
C PHE A 5 23.77 -9.59 -1.08
N VAL A 6 24.71 -10.19 -1.82
CA VAL A 6 24.45 -10.77 -3.14
C VAL A 6 23.51 -11.99 -3.05
N LYS A 7 23.72 -12.87 -2.05
CA LYS A 7 22.83 -14.01 -1.78
C LYS A 7 21.42 -13.58 -1.36
N ASP A 8 21.31 -12.48 -0.63
CA ASP A 8 20.01 -11.95 -0.21
C ASP A 8 19.28 -11.29 -1.39
N ILE A 9 20.01 -10.62 -2.29
CA ILE A 9 19.46 -10.09 -3.55
C ILE A 9 18.94 -11.22 -4.45
N GLU A 10 19.66 -12.35 -4.57
CA GLU A 10 19.20 -13.51 -5.34
C GLU A 10 17.93 -14.15 -4.78
N LYS A 11 17.68 -14.01 -3.46
CA LYS A 11 16.45 -14.49 -2.80
C LYS A 11 15.30 -13.51 -2.87
N ILE A 12 15.56 -12.24 -3.19
CA ILE A 12 14.50 -11.27 -3.45
C ILE A 12 13.89 -11.66 -4.79
N SER A 13 12.70 -12.26 -4.76
CA SER A 13 11.93 -12.56 -5.97
C SER A 13 11.83 -11.29 -6.84
N PRO A 14 12.41 -11.28 -8.05
CA PRO A 14 12.40 -10.10 -8.90
C PRO A 14 11.00 -9.72 -9.40
N GLN A 15 10.05 -10.65 -9.30
CA GLN A 15 9.01 -10.77 -10.33
C GLN A 15 7.58 -10.54 -9.83
N TYR A 16 7.31 -10.66 -8.53
CA TYR A 16 5.94 -10.49 -8.01
C TYR A 16 5.91 -9.72 -6.70
N HIS A 17 6.10 -8.40 -6.78
CA HIS A 17 5.82 -7.52 -5.65
C HIS A 17 4.30 -7.43 -5.47
N THR A 18 3.73 -8.31 -4.63
CA THR A 18 2.27 -8.39 -4.41
C THR A 18 1.72 -7.24 -3.58
N SER A 19 2.59 -6.39 -3.01
CA SER A 19 2.20 -5.26 -2.15
C SER A 19 1.13 -4.36 -2.78
N THR A 20 1.26 -4.07 -4.08
CA THR A 20 0.31 -3.29 -4.87
C THR A 20 -1.06 -3.97 -4.98
N LEU A 21 -1.07 -5.29 -5.18
CA LEU A 21 -2.28 -6.12 -5.27
C LEU A 21 -2.96 -6.27 -3.91
N GLU A 22 -2.20 -6.54 -2.86
CA GLU A 22 -2.71 -6.64 -1.49
C GLU A 22 -3.33 -5.32 -1.01
N ALA A 23 -2.74 -4.18 -1.39
CA ALA A 23 -3.28 -2.86 -1.10
C ALA A 23 -4.62 -2.63 -1.80
N PHE A 24 -4.74 -3.02 -3.08
CA PHE A 24 -6.01 -2.93 -3.81
C PHE A 24 -7.06 -3.89 -3.24
N HIS A 25 -6.67 -5.11 -2.89
CA HIS A 25 -7.55 -6.10 -2.27
C HIS A 25 -8.12 -5.60 -0.94
N SER A 26 -7.27 -5.01 -0.09
CA SER A 26 -7.69 -4.39 1.16
C SER A 26 -8.69 -3.25 0.95
N LEU A 27 -8.52 -2.47 -0.12
CA LEU A 27 -9.44 -1.40 -0.49
C LEU A 27 -10.80 -1.95 -0.92
N ILE A 28 -10.83 -3.01 -1.74
CA ILE A 28 -12.09 -3.69 -2.12
C ILE A 28 -12.83 -4.18 -0.88
N ILE A 29 -12.16 -4.85 0.05
CA ILE A 29 -12.78 -5.34 1.30
C ILE A 29 -13.40 -4.18 2.10
N ARG A 30 -12.80 -2.98 2.07
CA ARG A 30 -13.34 -1.80 2.76
C ARG A 30 -14.60 -1.26 2.10
N PHE A 31 -14.63 -1.13 0.77
CA PHE A 31 -15.78 -0.58 0.05
C PHE A 31 -16.93 -1.59 -0.08
N THR A 32 -16.61 -2.87 -0.18
CA THR A 32 -17.55 -3.99 -0.23
C THR A 32 -17.16 -5.04 0.81
N PRO A 33 -17.58 -4.85 2.07
CA PRO A 33 -17.37 -5.85 3.12
C PRO A 33 -18.09 -7.15 2.75
N LYS A 34 -17.38 -8.28 2.88
CA LYS A 34 -17.96 -9.62 2.65
C LYS A 34 -19.13 -9.94 3.58
N SER A 35 -19.22 -9.25 4.72
CA SER A 35 -20.28 -9.40 5.72
C SER A 35 -21.58 -8.68 5.35
N GLN A 36 -21.59 -7.85 4.31
CA GLN A 36 -22.78 -7.11 3.88
C GLN A 36 -23.28 -7.64 2.54
N VAL A 37 -24.59 -7.84 2.45
CA VAL A 37 -25.26 -8.23 1.20
C VAL A 37 -25.55 -6.97 0.39
N PHE A 38 -25.05 -6.93 -0.84
CA PHE A 38 -25.30 -5.85 -1.79
C PHE A 38 -26.06 -6.38 -3.00
N SER A 39 -26.91 -5.55 -3.60
CA SER A 39 -27.37 -5.82 -4.96
C SER A 39 -26.19 -5.78 -5.92
N PHE A 40 -26.26 -6.53 -7.03
CA PHE A 40 -25.21 -6.56 -8.04
C PHE A 40 -24.81 -5.15 -8.52
N LYS A 41 -25.80 -4.29 -8.78
CA LYS A 41 -25.57 -2.89 -9.15
C LYS A 41 -24.86 -2.10 -8.05
N GLY A 42 -25.27 -2.25 -6.79
CA GLY A 42 -24.66 -1.56 -5.66
C GLY A 42 -23.21 -2.01 -5.41
N MET A 43 -22.92 -3.29 -5.58
CA MET A 43 -21.57 -3.84 -5.50
C MET A 43 -20.68 -3.29 -6.62
N LEU A 44 -21.17 -3.29 -7.87
CA LEU A 44 -20.44 -2.80 -9.03
C LEU A 44 -20.04 -1.32 -8.87
N SER A 45 -20.98 -0.45 -8.47
CA SER A 45 -20.68 0.97 -8.24
C SER A 45 -19.62 1.17 -7.16
N ARG A 46 -19.66 0.39 -6.08
CA ARG A 46 -18.67 0.46 -5.00
C ARG A 46 -17.28 -0.01 -5.44
N LEU A 47 -17.19 -1.07 -6.26
CA LEU A 47 -15.92 -1.49 -6.86
C LEU A 47 -15.35 -0.42 -7.79
N GLN A 48 -16.19 0.24 -8.58
CA GLN A 48 -15.75 1.34 -9.46
C GLN A 48 -15.19 2.51 -8.64
N ILE A 49 -15.84 2.88 -7.53
CA ILE A 49 -15.32 3.90 -6.61
C ILE A 49 -13.99 3.46 -5.99
N ALA A 50 -13.86 2.19 -5.57
CA ALA A 50 -12.60 1.66 -5.05
C ALA A 50 -11.48 1.72 -6.08
N ALA A 51 -11.76 1.41 -7.35
CA ALA A 51 -10.80 1.48 -8.44
C ALA A 51 -10.37 2.94 -8.74
N MET A 52 -11.31 3.88 -8.78
CA MET A 52 -10.98 5.30 -8.95
C MET A 52 -10.13 5.82 -7.78
N HIS A 53 -10.50 5.48 -6.56
CA HIS A 53 -9.73 5.85 -5.37
C HIS A 53 -8.32 5.24 -5.40
N TYR A 54 -8.18 3.99 -5.84
CA TYR A 54 -6.88 3.36 -5.99
C TYR A 54 -6.03 4.07 -7.05
N ASN A 55 -6.59 4.35 -8.22
CA ASN A 55 -5.87 4.99 -9.32
C ASN A 55 -5.36 6.40 -8.92
N GLU A 56 -6.20 7.17 -8.23
CA GLU A 56 -5.82 8.49 -7.67
C GLU A 56 -4.67 8.36 -6.65
N ASN A 57 -4.73 7.35 -5.79
CA ASN A 57 -3.82 7.23 -4.65
C ASN A 57 -2.57 6.38 -4.90
N ALA A 58 -2.54 5.57 -5.96
CA ALA A 58 -1.43 4.67 -6.30
C ALA A 58 -0.20 5.44 -6.80
N ALA A 59 -0.44 6.50 -7.58
CA ALA A 59 0.60 7.37 -8.14
C ALA A 59 1.00 8.53 -7.22
N ARG A 60 0.57 8.53 -5.95
CA ARG A 60 0.91 9.61 -5.01
C ARG A 60 2.42 9.75 -4.88
N SER A 61 2.89 10.93 -5.26
CA SER A 61 4.26 11.39 -5.12
C SER A 61 4.68 11.40 -3.64
N HIS A 62 5.98 11.25 -3.41
CA HIS A 62 6.54 11.40 -2.08
C HIS A 62 6.15 12.75 -1.47
N ALA A 63 5.79 12.75 -0.19
CA ALA A 63 5.53 13.98 0.54
C ALA A 63 6.83 14.77 0.65
N ALA A 64 7.01 15.74 -0.25
CA ALA A 64 8.06 16.75 -0.16
C ALA A 64 7.41 18.07 0.26
N THR A 65 7.50 18.38 1.54
CA THR A 65 7.26 19.74 2.05
C THR A 65 8.61 20.25 2.55
N GLY A 66 9.46 20.69 1.62
CA GLY A 66 10.84 21.12 1.90
C GLY A 66 11.84 19.95 1.99
N GLU A 67 11.66 19.03 2.95
CA GLU A 67 12.49 17.83 3.11
C GLU A 67 11.68 16.53 2.94
N LEU A 68 12.32 15.49 2.40
CA LEU A 68 11.73 14.16 2.25
C LEU A 68 11.42 13.59 3.64
N ARG A 69 10.13 13.44 3.95
CA ARG A 69 9.71 12.86 5.23
C ARG A 69 9.83 11.34 5.18
N TYR A 70 10.46 10.75 6.19
CA TYR A 70 10.59 9.31 6.33
C TYR A 70 9.94 8.82 7.63
N ALA A 71 9.21 7.70 7.55
CA ALA A 71 8.64 7.01 8.70
C ALA A 71 9.47 5.75 9.00
N VAL A 72 9.79 5.56 10.27
CA VAL A 72 10.44 4.33 10.76
C VAL A 72 9.33 3.30 11.00
N VAL A 73 9.36 2.23 10.22
CA VAL A 73 8.43 1.09 10.34
C VAL A 73 9.20 -0.07 10.94
N TYR A 74 8.59 -0.78 11.89
CA TYR A 74 9.13 -1.99 12.51
C TYR A 74 8.38 -3.21 11.96
N PRO A 75 8.87 -3.87 10.88
CA PRO A 75 8.19 -5.00 10.30
C PRO A 75 8.28 -6.21 11.22
N LYS A 76 7.17 -6.93 11.41
CA LYS A 76 7.13 -8.10 12.32
C LYS A 76 8.15 -9.20 11.96
N TYR A 77 8.46 -9.38 10.67
CA TYR A 77 9.43 -10.37 10.20
C TYR A 77 10.89 -10.01 10.50
N LYS A 78 11.15 -8.76 10.91
CA LYS A 78 12.49 -8.27 11.23
C LYS A 78 12.86 -8.41 12.72
N HIS A 79 12.01 -9.03 13.55
CA HIS A 79 12.32 -9.37 14.94
C HIS A 79 12.94 -8.22 15.77
N GLY A 80 12.43 -6.99 15.60
CA GLY A 80 12.90 -5.80 16.32
C GLY A 80 13.72 -4.83 15.48
N ASP A 81 14.17 -5.22 14.29
CA ASP A 81 14.81 -4.31 13.34
C ASP A 81 13.81 -3.36 12.67
N TYR A 82 14.28 -2.16 12.34
CA TYR A 82 13.49 -1.13 11.68
C TYR A 82 13.81 -1.00 10.18
N THR A 83 12.86 -0.44 9.45
CA THR A 83 13.00 -0.06 8.05
C THR A 83 12.47 1.35 7.87
N VAL A 84 13.21 2.18 7.16
CA VAL A 84 12.83 3.56 6.87
C VAL A 84 12.02 3.56 5.57
N ARG A 85 10.76 4.01 5.62
CA ARG A 85 9.89 4.17 4.44
C ARG A 85 9.64 5.63 4.19
N ALA A 86 9.80 6.08 2.96
CA ALA A 86 9.49 7.46 2.60
C ALA A 86 7.97 7.69 2.64
N LEU A 87 7.56 8.74 3.34
CA LEU A 87 6.16 9.10 3.56
C LEU A 87 5.57 9.61 2.24
N LYS A 88 4.37 9.15 1.89
CA LYS A 88 3.62 9.65 0.74
C LYS A 88 2.78 10.86 1.13
N THR A 89 2.45 11.72 0.16
CA THR A 89 1.53 12.84 0.37
C THR A 89 0.19 12.35 0.93
N ASN A 90 -0.45 13.22 1.73
CA ASN A 90 -1.78 12.96 2.25
C ASN A 90 -2.75 12.64 1.11
N PRO A 91 -3.69 11.69 1.29
CA PRO A 91 -4.69 11.39 0.27
C PRO A 91 -5.58 12.61 0.00
N THR A 92 -5.97 12.79 -1.26
CA THR A 92 -6.75 13.96 -1.74
C THR A 92 -8.18 14.00 -1.20
N SER A 93 -8.67 12.89 -0.61
CA SER A 93 -10.00 12.81 -0.02
C SER A 93 -9.89 12.58 1.49
N CYS A 94 -10.83 13.16 2.24
CA CYS A 94 -10.96 13.24 3.70
C CYS A 94 -10.93 11.91 4.49
N MET A 95 -10.62 10.79 3.84
CA MET A 95 -10.28 9.53 4.48
C MET A 95 -8.76 9.41 4.63
N SER A 96 -8.22 10.18 5.57
CA SER A 96 -6.86 10.00 6.07
C SER A 96 -6.73 8.62 6.70
N TYR A 97 -6.04 7.67 6.05
CA TYR A 97 -5.67 6.42 6.72
C TYR A 97 -4.19 6.08 6.52
N ILE A 98 -3.59 5.93 7.70
CA ILE A 98 -2.26 5.45 8.04
C ILE A 98 -1.94 4.20 7.22
N VAL A 99 -0.83 4.27 6.48
CA VAL A 99 -0.04 3.13 6.03
C VAL A 99 1.33 3.25 6.68
#